data_AF-A0A7C6UU80-F1
#
_entry.id   AF-A0A7C6UU80-F1
#
_cell.length_a   1.000
_cell.length_b   1.000
_cell.length_c   1.000
_cell.angle_alpha   90.00
_cell.angle_beta   90.00
_cell.angle_gamma   90.00
#
_symmetry.space_group_name_H-M   'P 1'
#
loop_
_entity.id
_entity.type
_entity.pdbx_description
1 polymer ?
#
loop_
_entity_poly.entity_id
_entity_poly.type
_entity_poly.pdbx_seq_one_letter_code
_entity_poly.pdbx_strand_id
1 'polypeptide(L)'
;MIFKVIANPVAGRGRTKAALPNLELELNNLGIAYELYLTKEPGHASILAKQAEGYNGIIAVGGDGTINEIVNGMPKNKPLCIVPLGTGNDLARSLNIPFGIESLKTLVSGNIVKIDLGIEQDGVFACSVALGLATDVMLKVNANRNHRLIRGSLAINLSIVSSAFSLKPLKLRIKADNKHL
;
A
#
# COMPACT_ATOMS: atom_id res chain seq x y z
N MET A 1 14.01 -21.34 -0.12
CA MET A 1 12.88 -20.50 -0.57
C MET A 1 13.42 -19.09 -0.78
N ILE A 2 13.23 -18.50 -1.95
CA ILE A 2 13.69 -17.13 -2.26
C ILE A 2 12.50 -16.19 -2.44
N PHE A 3 12.57 -15.01 -1.84
CA PHE A 3 11.51 -13.99 -1.89
C PHE A 3 11.92 -12.78 -2.74
N LYS A 4 10.98 -12.21 -3.48
CA LYS A 4 11.19 -10.95 -4.19
C LYS A 4 10.83 -9.80 -3.25
N VAL A 5 11.82 -9.04 -2.79
CA VAL A 5 11.59 -7.84 -1.97
C VAL A 5 11.42 -6.65 -2.89
N ILE A 6 10.27 -5.99 -2.85
CA ILE A 6 9.99 -4.78 -3.63
C ILE A 6 9.82 -3.63 -2.67
N ALA A 7 10.77 -2.68 -2.68
CA ALA A 7 10.80 -1.57 -1.74
C ALA A 7 10.65 -0.22 -2.43
N ASN A 8 9.73 0.61 -1.92
CA ASN A 8 9.59 2.00 -2.36
C ASN A 8 10.42 2.92 -1.45
N PRO A 9 11.61 3.38 -1.88
CA PRO A 9 12.53 4.11 -1.00
C PRO A 9 11.95 5.44 -0.49
N VAL A 10 11.01 6.06 -1.21
CA VAL A 10 10.40 7.34 -0.80
C VAL A 10 9.18 7.16 0.11
N ALA A 11 8.67 5.94 0.28
CA ALA A 11 7.51 5.68 1.12
C ALA A 11 7.75 6.08 2.59
N GLY A 12 6.71 6.62 3.22
CA GLY A 12 6.76 7.10 4.60
C GLY A 12 7.66 8.31 4.79
N ARG A 13 7.83 9.16 3.76
CA ARG A 13 8.76 10.31 3.74
C ARG A 13 10.22 9.87 3.89
N GLY A 14 10.61 8.82 3.16
CA GLY A 14 11.97 8.26 3.20
C GLY A 14 12.21 7.27 4.33
N ARG A 15 11.19 6.95 5.15
CA ARG A 15 11.28 5.93 6.20
C ARG A 15 11.72 4.57 5.65
N THR A 16 11.21 4.20 4.47
CA THR A 16 11.61 2.94 3.82
C THR A 16 13.10 2.91 3.52
N LYS A 17 13.65 3.95 2.87
CA LYS A 17 15.09 4.06 2.61
C LYS A 17 15.93 3.97 3.89
N ALA A 18 15.50 4.66 4.96
CA ALA A 18 16.20 4.62 6.24
C ALA A 18 16.17 3.23 6.91
N ALA A 19 15.12 2.44 6.66
CA ALA A 19 14.93 1.12 7.25
C ALA A 19 15.63 -0.01 6.46
N LEU A 20 16.07 0.21 5.22
CA LEU A 20 16.65 -0.84 4.37
C LEU A 20 17.82 -1.60 5.04
N PRO A 21 18.82 -0.95 5.67
CA PRO A 21 19.91 -1.69 6.30
C PRO A 21 19.43 -2.63 7.41
N ASN A 22 18.48 -2.18 8.23
CA ASN A 22 17.91 -2.99 9.30
C ASN A 22 16.99 -4.09 8.76
N LEU A 23 16.30 -3.83 7.64
CA LEU A 23 15.48 -4.82 6.95
C LEU A 23 16.34 -5.95 6.41
N GLU A 24 17.43 -5.63 5.71
CA GLU A 24 18.37 -6.61 5.16
C GLU A 24 19.02 -7.43 6.27
N LEU A 25 19.45 -6.78 7.36
CA LEU A 25 19.98 -7.43 8.55
C LEU A 25 18.96 -8.41 9.16
N GLU A 26 17.70 -8.01 9.30
CA GLU A 26 16.66 -8.87 9.86
C GLU A 26 16.33 -10.05 8.94
N LEU A 27 16.22 -9.83 7.63
CA LEU A 27 16.00 -10.92 6.66
C LEU A 27 17.14 -11.95 6.70
N ASN A 28 18.39 -11.48 6.83
CA ASN A 28 19.56 -12.34 6.96
C ASN A 28 19.54 -13.13 8.29
N ASN A 29 19.20 -12.48 9.41
CA ASN A 29 19.09 -13.12 10.73
C ASN A 29 18.00 -14.21 10.74
N LEU A 30 16.91 -13.98 10.03
CA LEU A 30 15.82 -14.94 9.86
C LEU A 30 16.13 -16.05 8.84
N GLY A 31 17.30 -16.02 8.19
CA GLY A 31 17.69 -17.00 7.17
C GLY A 31 16.83 -16.96 5.92
N ILE A 32 16.20 -15.83 5.62
CA ILE A 32 15.32 -15.65 4.46
C ILE A 32 16.19 -15.29 3.26
N ALA A 33 16.21 -16.13 2.23
CA ALA A 33 16.85 -15.78 0.96
C ALA A 33 15.95 -14.79 0.19
N TYR A 34 16.54 -13.72 -0.35
CA TYR A 34 15.78 -12.70 -1.07
C TYR A 34 16.59 -12.02 -2.18
N GLU A 35 15.87 -11.35 -3.07
CA GLU A 35 16.41 -10.35 -3.98
C GLU A 35 15.70 -9.02 -3.78
N LEU A 36 16.46 -7.94 -3.54
CA LEU A 36 15.93 -6.61 -3.26
C LEU A 36 15.85 -5.76 -4.53
N TYR A 37 14.65 -5.26 -4.82
CA TYR A 37 14.34 -4.36 -5.92
C TYR A 37 13.79 -3.04 -5.39
N LEU A 38 14.47 -1.94 -5.72
CA LEU A 38 14.00 -0.60 -5.38
C LEU A 38 13.12 -0.05 -6.52
N THR A 39 11.93 0.45 -6.16
CA THR A 39 11.10 1.17 -7.13
C THR A 39 11.74 2.51 -7.48
N LYS A 40 11.42 3.01 -8.67
CA LYS A 40 12.06 4.20 -9.25
C LYS A 40 11.04 5.31 -9.51
N GLU A 41 9.83 4.91 -9.88
CA GLU A 41 8.73 5.79 -10.26
C GLU A 41 7.38 5.12 -9.97
N PRO A 42 6.27 5.88 -9.97
CA PRO A 42 4.93 5.31 -9.87
C PRO A 42 4.67 4.24 -10.93
N GLY A 43 4.03 3.14 -10.55
CA GLY A 43 3.76 1.98 -11.41
C GLY A 43 4.90 0.96 -11.50
N HIS A 44 6.12 1.32 -11.10
CA HIS A 44 7.27 0.40 -11.19
C HIS A 44 7.10 -0.83 -10.29
N ALA A 45 6.42 -0.73 -9.14
CA ALA A 45 6.23 -1.88 -8.26
C ALA A 45 5.34 -2.95 -8.92
N SER A 46 4.37 -2.53 -9.75
CA SER A 46 3.53 -3.44 -10.54
C SER A 46 4.36 -4.22 -11.57
N ILE A 47 5.26 -3.52 -12.28
CA ILE A 47 6.17 -4.14 -13.27
C ILE A 47 7.07 -5.19 -12.60
N LEU A 48 7.66 -4.84 -11.45
CA LEU A 48 8.49 -5.77 -10.67
C LEU A 48 7.68 -6.96 -10.15
N ALA A 49 6.45 -6.73 -9.70
CA ALA A 49 5.58 -7.78 -9.18
C ALA A 49 5.19 -8.82 -10.24
N LYS A 50 5.03 -8.41 -11.51
CA LYS A 50 4.77 -9.35 -12.63
C LYS A 50 5.88 -10.39 -12.81
N GLN A 51 7.11 -10.05 -12.37
CA GLN A 51 8.29 -10.91 -12.49
C GLN A 51 8.51 -11.77 -11.23
N ALA A 52 7.44 -12.14 -10.52
CA ALA A 52 7.51 -12.88 -9.26
C ALA A 52 7.27 -14.41 -9.40
N GLU A 53 7.06 -14.93 -10.62
CA GLU A 53 6.69 -16.34 -10.83
C GLU A 53 7.76 -17.33 -10.30
N GLY A 54 9.05 -16.99 -10.43
CA GLY A 54 10.17 -17.79 -9.95
C GLY A 54 10.43 -17.70 -8.43
N TYR A 55 9.68 -16.88 -7.69
CA TYR A 55 9.87 -16.67 -6.25
C TYR A 55 8.81 -17.39 -5.44
N ASN A 56 9.08 -17.59 -4.15
CA ASN A 56 8.12 -18.16 -3.21
C ASN A 56 7.02 -17.18 -2.79
N GLY A 57 7.26 -15.88 -2.95
CA GLY A 57 6.33 -14.81 -2.61
C GLY A 57 6.99 -13.44 -2.77
N ILE A 58 6.20 -12.40 -2.52
CA ILE A 58 6.66 -11.00 -2.56
C ILE A 58 6.69 -10.45 -1.14
N ILE A 59 7.75 -9.71 -0.79
CA ILE A 59 7.82 -8.87 0.41
C ILE A 59 7.69 -7.42 -0.05
N ALA A 60 6.53 -6.80 0.20
CA ALA A 60 6.24 -5.42 -0.14
C ALA A 60 6.69 -4.48 0.98
N VAL A 61 7.63 -3.58 0.68
CA VAL A 61 8.17 -2.63 1.65
C VAL A 61 7.77 -1.22 1.24
N GLY A 62 6.78 -0.64 1.94
CA GLY A 62 6.24 0.66 1.57
C GLY A 62 4.91 0.98 2.23
N GLY A 63 4.09 1.77 1.55
CA GLY A 63 2.73 2.13 2.00
C GLY A 63 1.64 1.58 1.07
N ASP A 64 0.42 2.09 1.23
CA ASP A 64 -0.77 1.61 0.51
C ASP A 64 -0.61 1.67 -1.01
N GLY A 65 0.01 2.73 -1.54
CA GLY A 65 0.29 2.84 -2.98
C GLY A 65 1.24 1.75 -3.49
N THR A 66 2.31 1.44 -2.74
CA THR A 66 3.24 0.36 -3.10
C THR A 66 2.52 -0.99 -3.09
N ILE A 67 1.70 -1.23 -2.07
CA ILE A 67 0.91 -2.46 -1.94
C ILE A 67 -0.10 -2.57 -3.08
N ASN A 68 -0.82 -1.50 -3.41
CA ASN A 68 -1.79 -1.47 -4.50
C ASN A 68 -1.15 -1.76 -5.85
N GLU A 69 0.01 -1.16 -6.16
CA GLU A 69 0.75 -1.46 -7.39
C GLU A 69 1.17 -2.94 -7.46
N ILE A 70 1.66 -3.49 -6.35
CA ILE A 70 2.08 -4.90 -6.28
C ILE A 70 0.89 -5.83 -6.47
N VAL A 71 -0.23 -5.60 -5.77
CA VAL A 71 -1.43 -6.43 -5.90
C VAL A 71 -1.96 -6.43 -7.34
N ASN A 72 -1.86 -5.31 -8.05
CA ASN A 72 -2.22 -5.21 -9.47
C ASN A 72 -1.25 -5.93 -10.42
N GLY A 73 0.02 -6.10 -10.04
CA GLY A 73 1.04 -6.74 -10.87
C GLY A 73 1.34 -8.21 -10.55
N MET A 74 1.09 -8.65 -9.32
CA MET A 74 1.57 -9.95 -8.84
C MET A 74 0.78 -11.14 -9.40
N PRO A 75 1.44 -12.30 -9.58
CA PRO A 75 0.74 -13.56 -9.81
C PRO A 75 -0.15 -13.91 -8.60
N LYS A 76 -1.43 -14.21 -8.85
CA LYS A 76 -2.45 -14.38 -7.79
C LYS A 76 -2.27 -15.65 -6.96
N ASN A 77 -1.45 -16.59 -7.42
CA ASN A 77 -1.05 -17.80 -6.71
C ASN A 77 0.13 -17.58 -5.75
N LYS A 78 0.73 -16.38 -5.70
CA LYS A 78 1.86 -16.07 -4.81
C LYS A 78 1.36 -15.34 -3.56
N PRO A 79 1.91 -15.64 -2.37
CA PRO A 79 1.62 -14.87 -1.16
C PRO A 79 2.32 -13.51 -1.19
N LEU A 80 1.72 -12.55 -0.47
CA LEU A 80 2.24 -11.21 -0.25
C LEU A 80 2.50 -11.00 1.24
N CYS A 81 3.75 -10.73 1.62
CA CYS A 81 4.12 -10.23 2.94
C CYS A 81 4.22 -8.71 2.88
N ILE A 82 3.72 -8.01 3.90
CA ILE A 82 3.70 -6.55 3.93
C ILE A 82 4.61 -6.05 5.05
N VAL A 83 5.56 -5.18 4.71
CA VAL A 83 6.37 -4.40 5.64
C VAL A 83 5.87 -2.95 5.59
N PRO A 84 4.91 -2.59 6.47
CA PRO A 84 4.23 -1.30 6.40
C PRO A 84 5.14 -0.19 6.91
N LEU A 85 5.68 0.59 5.98
CA LEU A 85 6.54 1.75 6.25
C LEU A 85 5.96 3.04 5.65
N GLY A 86 4.72 3.00 5.14
CA GLY A 86 3.95 4.16 4.66
C GLY A 86 3.34 5.01 5.76
N THR A 87 2.45 5.92 5.38
CA THR A 87 1.73 6.80 6.33
C THR A 87 0.39 6.23 6.78
N GLY A 88 -0.43 5.68 5.88
CA GLY A 88 -1.71 5.05 6.21
C GLY A 88 -1.53 3.59 6.64
N ASN A 89 -1.08 2.76 5.70
CA ASN A 89 -0.91 1.31 5.86
C ASN A 89 -2.22 0.61 6.23
N ASP A 90 -3.31 1.01 5.57
CA ASP A 90 -4.68 0.61 5.93
C ASP A 90 -4.87 -0.90 5.81
N LEU A 91 -4.38 -1.52 4.73
CA LEU A 91 -4.46 -2.98 4.57
C LEU A 91 -3.70 -3.72 5.68
N ALA A 92 -2.48 -3.26 5.99
CA ALA A 92 -1.67 -3.87 7.03
C ALA A 92 -2.34 -3.76 8.41
N ARG A 93 -2.93 -2.59 8.72
CA ARG A 93 -3.70 -2.36 9.94
C ARG A 93 -4.93 -3.26 10.04
N SER A 94 -5.69 -3.40 8.95
CA SER A 94 -6.87 -4.27 8.90
C SER A 94 -6.52 -5.75 9.10
N LEU A 95 -5.32 -6.15 8.67
CA LEU A 95 -4.80 -7.52 8.85
C LEU A 95 -4.02 -7.71 10.16
N ASN A 96 -4.01 -6.71 11.07
CA ASN A 96 -3.24 -6.72 12.31
C ASN A 96 -1.74 -7.02 12.12
N ILE A 97 -1.17 -6.60 10.98
CA ILE A 97 0.26 -6.76 10.70
C ILE A 97 1.02 -5.69 11.51
N PRO A 98 2.05 -6.09 12.29
CA PRO A 98 2.87 -5.15 13.05
C PRO A 98 3.49 -4.07 12.16
N PHE A 99 3.75 -2.89 12.73
CA PHE A 99 4.35 -1.79 11.98
C PHE A 99 5.85 -2.03 11.71
N GLY A 100 6.34 -1.64 10.53
CA GLY A 100 7.76 -1.68 10.20
C GLY A 100 8.36 -3.09 10.13
N ILE A 101 9.65 -3.22 10.40
CA ILE A 101 10.43 -4.46 10.23
C ILE A 101 9.90 -5.60 11.11
N GLU A 102 9.27 -5.28 12.24
CA GLU A 102 8.63 -6.26 13.12
C GLU A 102 7.57 -7.12 12.40
N SER A 103 6.97 -6.59 11.32
CA SER A 103 6.07 -7.35 10.45
C SER A 103 6.67 -8.64 9.88
N LEU A 104 8.00 -8.75 9.75
CA LEU A 104 8.66 -9.96 9.26
C LEU A 104 8.40 -11.19 10.13
N LYS A 105 8.00 -11.01 11.40
CA LYS A 105 7.52 -12.11 12.25
C LYS A 105 6.32 -12.84 11.62
N THR A 106 5.48 -12.13 10.86
CA THR A 106 4.34 -12.73 10.15
C THR A 106 4.79 -13.68 9.05
N LEU A 107 5.86 -13.34 8.33
CA LEU A 107 6.48 -14.19 7.32
C LEU A 107 7.02 -15.49 7.93
N VAL A 108 7.70 -15.39 9.07
CA VAL A 108 8.28 -16.54 9.79
C VAL A 108 7.19 -17.49 10.29
N SER A 109 6.06 -16.96 10.75
CA SER A 109 4.92 -17.78 11.18
C SER A 109 4.32 -18.63 10.05
N GLY A 110 4.53 -18.23 8.78
CA GLY A 110 4.03 -18.95 7.61
C GLY A 110 2.51 -18.97 7.46
N ASN A 111 1.77 -18.20 8.26
CA ASN A 111 0.31 -18.17 8.21
C ASN A 111 -0.17 -17.42 6.96
N ILE A 112 -0.62 -18.17 5.96
CA ILE A 112 -1.20 -17.60 4.73
C ILE A 112 -2.71 -17.50 4.90
N VAL A 113 -3.24 -16.30 4.75
CA VAL A 113 -4.68 -16.03 4.70
C VAL A 113 -5.08 -15.60 3.30
N LYS A 114 -6.28 -16.01 2.87
CA LYS A 114 -6.88 -15.50 1.64
C LYS A 114 -7.62 -14.20 1.96
N ILE A 115 -7.46 -13.20 1.10
CA ILE A 115 -8.19 -11.94 1.16
C ILE A 115 -8.96 -11.75 -0.14
N ASP A 116 -10.14 -11.17 -0.03
CA ASP A 116 -10.90 -10.76 -1.22
C ASP A 116 -10.27 -9.50 -1.83
N LEU A 117 -10.35 -9.41 -3.15
CA LEU A 117 -9.97 -8.22 -3.89
C LEU A 117 -11.23 -7.61 -4.51
N GLY A 118 -11.38 -6.30 -4.36
CA GLY A 118 -12.35 -5.55 -5.14
C GLY A 118 -11.85 -5.42 -6.57
N ILE A 119 -12.75 -5.59 -7.54
CA ILE A 119 -12.46 -5.39 -8.96
C ILE A 119 -12.92 -3.98 -9.34
N GLU A 120 -12.05 -3.25 -10.02
CA GLU A 120 -12.35 -1.98 -10.65
C GLU A 120 -12.13 -2.07 -12.17
N GLN A 121 -12.42 -1.00 -12.90
CA GLN A 121 -12.43 -1.02 -14.38
C GLN A 121 -11.12 -1.53 -14.99
N ASP A 122 -9.98 -1.07 -14.47
CA ASP A 122 -8.66 -1.35 -15.03
C ASP A 122 -7.74 -2.13 -14.07
N GLY A 123 -8.31 -2.74 -13.02
CA GLY A 123 -7.49 -3.38 -11.99
C GLY A 123 -8.26 -3.92 -10.79
N VAL A 124 -7.56 -3.97 -9.67
CA VAL A 124 -8.07 -4.44 -8.38
C VAL A 124 -7.63 -3.55 -7.23
N PHE A 125 -8.41 -3.54 -6.15
CA PHE A 125 -8.04 -2.91 -4.88
C PHE A 125 -8.17 -3.91 -3.72
N ALA A 126 -7.30 -3.75 -2.71
CA ALA A 126 -7.24 -4.67 -1.56
C ALA A 126 -7.87 -4.10 -0.28
N CYS A 127 -8.19 -2.81 -0.22
CA CYS A 127 -8.68 -2.17 1.01
C CYS A 127 -10.02 -1.46 0.81
N SER A 128 -10.06 -0.35 0.07
CA SER A 128 -11.29 0.43 -0.08
C SER A 128 -11.26 1.33 -1.32
N VAL A 129 -12.46 1.72 -1.75
CA VAL A 129 -12.72 2.80 -2.71
C VAL A 129 -13.66 3.79 -2.02
N ALA A 130 -13.41 5.09 -2.21
CA ALA A 130 -14.20 6.15 -1.64
C ALA A 130 -14.65 7.15 -2.71
N LEU A 131 -15.82 7.75 -2.52
CA LEU A 131 -16.38 8.83 -3.34
C LEU A 131 -16.83 9.99 -2.43
N GLY A 132 -16.84 11.20 -2.99
CA GLY A 132 -17.31 12.41 -2.30
C GLY A 132 -16.27 13.02 -1.36
N LEU A 133 -16.72 13.50 -0.20
CA LEU A 133 -15.90 14.34 0.70
C LEU A 133 -14.56 13.70 1.07
N ALA A 134 -14.54 12.40 1.41
CA ALA A 134 -13.31 11.71 1.77
C ALA A 134 -12.28 11.74 0.63
N THR A 135 -12.75 11.57 -0.60
CA THR A 135 -11.92 11.65 -1.82
C THR A 135 -11.42 13.07 -2.04
N ASP A 136 -12.28 14.08 -1.93
CA ASP A 136 -11.89 15.49 -2.09
C ASP A 136 -10.80 15.91 -1.09
N VAL A 137 -10.95 15.47 0.16
CA VAL A 137 -9.96 15.71 1.22
C VAL A 137 -8.63 15.05 0.85
N MET A 138 -8.63 13.79 0.42
CA MET A 138 -7.40 13.09 0.03
C MET A 138 -6.74 13.70 -1.22
N LEU A 139 -7.52 14.14 -2.20
CA LEU A 139 -6.99 14.85 -3.38
C LEU A 139 -6.26 16.14 -2.98
N LYS A 140 -6.84 16.93 -2.07
CA LYS A 140 -6.19 18.15 -1.55
C LYS A 140 -4.96 17.86 -0.69
N VAL A 141 -5.01 16.83 0.16
CA VAL A 141 -3.84 16.40 0.95
C VAL A 141 -2.70 15.99 0.02
N ASN A 142 -3.00 15.23 -1.04
CA ASN A 142 -2.02 14.77 -2.01
C ASN A 142 -1.46 15.92 -2.86
N ALA A 143 -2.30 16.86 -3.31
CA ALA A 143 -1.87 18.04 -4.05
C ALA A 143 -0.90 18.91 -3.22
N ASN A 144 -1.11 18.97 -1.90
CA ASN A 144 -0.28 19.75 -0.98
C ASN A 144 0.85 18.94 -0.32
N ARG A 145 1.13 17.71 -0.76
CA ARG A 145 2.10 16.81 -0.10
C ARG A 145 3.52 17.39 0.00
N ASN A 146 3.87 18.30 -0.91
CA ASN A 146 5.19 18.96 -0.96
C ASN A 146 5.23 20.30 -0.21
N HIS A 147 4.10 20.77 0.32
CA HIS A 147 4.06 22.03 1.05
C HIS A 147 4.91 21.96 2.32
N ARG A 148 5.78 22.96 2.54
CA ARG A 148 6.72 22.94 3.68
C ARG A 148 6.00 23.08 5.03
N LEU A 149 4.94 23.89 5.09
CA LEU A 149 4.26 24.27 6.33
C LEU A 149 2.97 23.48 6.60
N ILE A 150 2.38 22.86 5.56
CA ILE A 150 1.07 22.19 5.67
C ILE A 150 1.34 20.70 5.51
N ARG A 151 1.53 20.02 6.65
CA ARG A 151 1.92 18.60 6.69
C ARG A 151 1.14 17.85 7.76
N GLY A 152 1.00 16.53 7.57
CA GLY A 152 0.43 15.64 8.58
C GLY A 152 -1.01 16.00 8.92
N SER A 153 -1.38 15.97 10.20
CA SER A 153 -2.73 16.25 10.68
C SER A 153 -3.25 17.64 10.28
N LEU A 154 -2.38 18.64 10.20
CA LEU A 154 -2.76 19.99 9.78
C LEU A 154 -3.22 20.02 8.32
N ALA A 155 -2.54 19.29 7.43
CA ALA A 155 -2.94 19.17 6.03
C ALA A 155 -4.31 18.51 5.89
N ILE A 156 -4.56 17.47 6.70
CA ILE A 156 -5.84 16.76 6.73
C ILE A 156 -6.95 17.70 7.21
N ASN A 157 -6.77 18.34 8.37
CA ASN A 157 -7.80 19.21 8.96
C ASN A 157 -8.14 20.40 8.05
N LEU A 158 -7.15 21.07 7.46
CA LEU A 158 -7.39 22.16 6.50
C LEU A 158 -8.10 21.67 5.23
N SER A 159 -7.76 20.46 4.76
CA SER A 159 -8.42 19.85 3.60
C SER A 159 -9.88 19.50 3.91
N ILE A 160 -10.18 19.06 5.13
CA ILE A 160 -11.57 18.81 5.59
C ILE A 160 -12.37 20.11 5.57
N VAL A 161 -11.88 21.15 6.27
CA VAL A 161 -12.58 22.44 6.37
C VAL A 161 -12.82 23.03 4.98
N SER A 162 -11.78 23.10 4.15
CA SER A 162 -11.93 23.64 2.79
C SER A 162 -12.84 22.80 1.88
N SER A 163 -12.90 21.48 2.07
CA SER A 163 -13.78 20.60 1.27
C SER A 163 -15.22 20.68 1.73
N ALA A 164 -15.45 20.92 3.02
CA ALA A 164 -16.79 21.21 3.55
C ALA A 164 -17.44 22.42 2.87
N PHE A 165 -16.67 23.47 2.58
CA PHE A 165 -17.18 24.65 1.88
C PHE A 165 -17.35 24.47 0.36
N SER A 166 -16.78 23.41 -0.23
CA SER A 166 -16.86 23.13 -1.68
C SER A 166 -17.74 21.93 -2.01
N LEU A 167 -18.43 21.38 -1.01
CA LEU A 167 -19.21 20.15 -1.12
C LEU A 167 -20.39 20.37 -2.07
N LYS A 168 -20.40 19.62 -3.17
CA LYS A 168 -21.52 19.58 -4.10
C LYS A 168 -22.25 18.24 -3.93
N PRO A 169 -23.59 18.20 -3.98
CA PRO A 169 -24.32 16.93 -4.01
C PRO A 169 -23.84 16.07 -5.18
N LEU A 170 -23.31 14.88 -4.91
CA LEU A 170 -23.03 13.90 -5.95
C LEU A 170 -24.33 13.21 -6.34
N LYS A 171 -24.74 13.38 -7.59
CA LYS A 171 -25.81 12.56 -8.17
C LYS A 171 -25.20 11.23 -8.59
N LEU A 172 -25.50 10.17 -7.85
CA LEU A 172 -25.01 8.82 -8.11
C LEU A 172 -26.18 7.91 -8.49
N ARG A 173 -25.90 6.92 -9.33
CA ARG A 173 -26.77 5.77 -9.56
C ARG A 173 -25.96 4.55 -9.19
N ILE A 174 -26.34 3.89 -8.09
CA ILE A 174 -25.61 2.73 -7.60
C ILE A 174 -26.42 1.49 -7.98
N LYS A 175 -25.76 0.47 -8.54
CA LYS A 175 -26.36 -0.84 -8.76
C LYS A 175 -25.62 -1.86 -7.90
N ALA A 176 -26.33 -2.48 -6.97
CA ALA A 176 -25.80 -3.53 -6.08
C ALA A 176 -26.76 -4.71 -6.09
N ASP A 177 -26.26 -5.93 -6.34
CA ASP A 177 -27.05 -7.18 -6.35
C ASP A 177 -28.36 -7.08 -7.17
N ASN A 178 -28.26 -6.49 -8.37
CA ASN A 178 -29.37 -6.19 -9.28
C ASN A 178 -30.41 -5.17 -8.79
N LYS A 179 -30.17 -4.50 -7.67
CA LYS A 179 -30.99 -3.40 -7.16
C LYS A 179 -30.38 -2.06 -7.54
N HIS A 180 -31.24 -1.10 -7.89
CA HIS A 180 -30.86 0.29 -8.09
C HIS A 180 -31.08 1.05 -6.78
N LEU A 181 -30.04 1.77 -6.33
CA LEU A 181 -30.03 2.67 -5.19
C LEU A 181 -29.80 4.10 -5.66
#